data_AF-F3CDP6-F1
#
_entry.id   AF-F3CDP6-F1
#
_cell.length_a   1.000
_cell.length_b   1.000
_cell.length_c   1.000
_cell.angle_alpha   90.00
_cell.angle_beta   90.00
_cell.angle_gamma   90.00
#
_symmetry.space_group_name_H-M   'P 1'
#
loop_
_entity.id
_entity.type
_entity.pdbx_description
1 polymer ?
#
loop_
_entity_poly.entity_id
_entity_poly.type
_entity_poly.pdbx_seq_one_letter_code
_entity_poly.pdbx_strand_id
1 'polypeptide(L)' 'MKPKRFALTPGEPAGIGPDLCLLLATQPQPYPLIAITSRDLLLERAA' A
#
# COMPACT_ATOMS: atom_id res chain seq x y z
N MET A 1 -4.04 24.84 -0.46
CA MET A 1 -2.81 24.13 -0.02
C MET A 1 -2.63 22.86 -0.83
N LYS A 2 -1.41 22.47 -1.20
CA LYS A 2 -1.16 21.21 -1.92
C LYS A 2 -1.37 20.02 -0.96
N PRO A 3 -2.09 18.95 -1.35
CA PRO A 3 -2.32 17.82 -0.46
C PRO A 3 -0.99 17.13 -0.11
N LYS A 4 -0.78 16.84 1.17
CA LYS A 4 0.37 16.06 1.66
C LYS A 4 0.24 14.63 1.15
N ARG A 5 1.36 14.04 0.73
CA ARG A 5 1.44 12.67 0.21
C ARG A 5 2.41 11.89 1.09
N PHE A 6 2.08 10.64 1.37
CA PHE A 6 2.86 9.80 2.25
C PHE A 6 3.31 8.55 1.49
N ALA A 7 4.61 8.26 1.55
CA ALA A 7 5.15 7.02 1.02
C ALA A 7 4.91 5.88 2.02
N LEU A 8 4.44 4.74 1.51
CA LEU A 8 4.25 3.50 2.27
C LEU A 8 5.09 2.41 1.61
N THR A 9 6.05 1.87 2.35
CA THR A 9 6.88 0.75 1.89
C THR A 9 6.40 -0.53 2.59
N PRO A 10 5.82 -1.51 1.88
CA PRO A 10 5.32 -2.74 2.51
C PRO A 10 6.42 -3.60 3.15
N GLY A 11 7.69 -3.38 2.80
CA GLY A 11 8.82 -4.13 3.37
C GLY A 11 9.09 -5.43 2.61
N GLU A 12 9.32 -6.52 3.35
CA GLU A 12 9.68 -7.83 2.80
C GLU A 12 8.53 -8.41 1.93
N PRO A 13 8.78 -8.70 0.62
CA PRO A 13 7.75 -9.21 -0.29
C PRO A 13 7.09 -10.53 0.13
N ALA A 14 7.84 -11.42 0.78
CA ALA A 14 7.33 -12.70 1.27
C ALA A 14 6.64 -12.61 2.65
N GLY A 15 6.75 -11.46 3.32
CA GLY A 15 6.07 -11.18 4.58
C GLY A 15 4.63 -10.71 4.38
N ILE A 16 3.94 -10.37 5.47
CA ILE A 16 2.55 -9.93 5.46
C ILE A 16 2.36 -8.44 5.14
N GLY A 17 3.46 -7.70 4.92
CA GLY A 17 3.42 -6.26 4.69
C GLY A 17 2.56 -5.84 3.48
N PRO A 18 2.66 -6.52 2.31
CA PRO A 18 1.77 -6.28 1.17
C PRO A 18 0.29 -6.47 1.51
N ASP A 19 -0.04 -7.55 2.22
CA ASP A 19 -1.40 -7.90 2.64
C ASP A 19 -1.96 -6.82 3.58
N LEU A 20 -1.17 -6.35 4.55
CA LEU A 20 -1.56 -5.25 5.44
C LEU A 20 -1.80 -3.94 4.67
N CYS A 21 -1.02 -3.66 3.62
CA CYS A 21 -1.23 -2.49 2.76
C CYS A 21 -2.54 -2.60 1.97
N LEU A 22 -2.86 -3.80 1.45
CA LEU A 22 -4.11 -4.07 0.75
C LEU A 22 -5.32 -3.94 1.69
N LEU A 23 -5.22 -4.49 2.90
CA LEU A 23 -6.25 -4.34 3.94
C LEU A 23 -6.48 -2.85 4.27
N LEU A 24 -5.41 -2.08 4.44
CA LEU A 24 -5.51 -0.63 4.69
C LEU A 24 -6.19 0.12 3.53
N ALA A 25 -5.97 -0.31 2.28
CA ALA A 25 -6.53 0.30 1.08
C ALA A 25 -8.06 0.12 0.95
N THR A 26 -8.68 -0.80 1.71
CA THR A 26 -10.14 -0.99 1.73
C THR A 26 -10.88 0.15 2.44
N GLN A 27 -10.17 1.01 3.16
CA GLN A 27 -10.73 2.16 3.87
C GLN A 27 -10.21 3.49 3.31
N PRO A 28 -11.05 4.54 3.25
CA PRO A 28 -10.62 5.86 2.82
C PRO A 28 -9.57 6.41 3.78
N GLN A 29 -8.49 6.95 3.20
CA GLN A 29 -7.38 7.49 3.95
C GLN A 29 -7.46 9.02 4.00
N PRO A 30 -7.10 9.66 5.13
CA PRO A 30 -7.18 11.12 5.26
C PRO A 30 -6.19 11.85 4.33
N TYR A 31 -5.16 11.14 3.86
CA TYR A 31 -4.18 11.63 2.91
C TYR A 31 -3.86 10.54 1.87
N PRO A 32 -3.44 10.93 0.65
CA PRO A 32 -2.91 10.00 -0.33
C PRO A 32 -1.73 9.18 0.22
N LEU A 33 -1.91 7.86 0.28
CA LEU A 33 -0.85 6.88 0.53
C LEU A 33 -0.33 6.35 -0.81
N ILE A 34 0.99 6.42 -1.01
CA ILE A 34 1.67 5.96 -2.21
C ILE A 34 2.48 4.73 -1.83
N ALA A 35 2.00 3.55 -2.22
CA ALA A 35 2.74 2.31 -2.04
C ALA A 35 3.96 2.29 -2.98
N ILE A 36 5.16 2.18 -2.40
CA ILE A 36 6.41 2.00 -3.13
C ILE A 36 6.77 0.51 -3.04
N THR A 37 6.32 -0.25 -4.04
CA THR A 37 6.46 -1.72 -4.11
C THR A 37 6.22 -2.22 -5.53
N SER A 38 6.36 -3.53 -5.77
CA SER A 38 5.93 -4.17 -7.01
C SER A 38 4.41 -4.14 -7.13
N ARG A 39 3.91 -3.60 -8.25
CA ARG A 39 2.48 -3.62 -8.58
C ARG A 39 1.96 -5.05 -8.76
N ASP A 40 2.75 -5.90 -9.40
CA ASP A 40 2.34 -7.28 -9.70
C ASP A 40 2.17 -8.09 -8.41
N LEU A 41 3.04 -7.88 -7.42
CA LEU A 41 2.90 -8.48 -6.09
C LEU A 41 1.58 -8.06 -5.41
N LEU A 42 1.20 -6.79 -5.49
CA LEU A 42 -0.06 -6.32 -4.91
C LEU A 42 -1.28 -6.91 -5.64
N LEU A 43 -1.22 -7.08 -6.95
CA LEU A 43 -2.29 -7.72 -7.72
C LEU A 43 -2.42 -9.21 -7.39
N GLU A 44 -1.29 -9.92 -7.26
CA GLU A 44 -1.25 -11.34 -6.87
C GLU A 44 -1.82 -11.55 -5.46
N ARG A 45 -1.48 -10.67 -4.52
CA ARG A 45 -1.93 -10.76 -3.11
C ARG A 45 -3.36 -10.27 -2.88
N ALA A 46 -3.96 -9.57 -3.84
CA ALA A 46 -5.33 -9.06 -3.75
C ALA A 46 -6.41 -10.05 -4.25
N ALA A 47 -5.99 -11.22 -4.77
CA ALA A 47 -6.87 -12.27 -5.27
C ALA A 47 -7.74 -12.92 -4.18
#